data_AF-A0AA48HQ16-F1
#
_entry.id   AF-A0AA48HQ16-F1
#
_cell.length_a   1.000
_cell.length_b   1.000
_cell.length_c   1.000
_cell.angle_alpha   90.00
_cell.angle_beta   90.00
_cell.angle_gamma   90.00
#
_symmetry.space_group_name_H-M   'P 1'
#
loop_
_entity.id
_entity.type
_entity.pdbx_description
1 polymer ?
#
loop_
_entity_poly.entity_id
_entity_poly.type
_entity_poly.pdbx_seq_one_letter_code
_entity_poly.pdbx_strand_id
1 'polypeptide(L)'
;MGINTIAVSLALIISTFVIWRFNRFKGQQQMRYYAWLLATFPLYYFAFALFVPDGSVLVKEVGVSILFFLLVALALRVKPTLAAMILAVGYLLHAGYDLSHDELFINPGMPRWWPLFCGGVDGIIGLYLLHQVYRTPACKT
;
A
#
# COMPACT_ATOMS: atom_id res chain seq x y z
N MET A 1 23.01 2.58 -6.02
CA MET A 1 22.36 1.81 -4.94
C MET A 1 22.28 0.36 -5.37
N GLY A 2 22.89 -0.57 -4.63
CA GLY A 2 22.69 -2.00 -4.91
C GLY A 2 21.25 -2.40 -4.56
N ILE A 3 20.60 -3.17 -5.42
CA ILE A 3 19.26 -3.72 -5.14
C ILE A 3 19.36 -4.59 -3.89
N ASN A 4 18.58 -4.28 -2.86
CA ASN A 4 18.48 -5.13 -1.69
C ASN A 4 17.65 -6.37 -2.04
N THR A 5 18.35 -7.45 -2.41
CA THR A 5 17.75 -8.71 -2.86
C THR A 5 16.86 -9.34 -1.79
N ILE A 6 17.17 -9.15 -0.50
CA ILE A 6 16.36 -9.64 0.61
C ILE A 6 15.02 -8.89 0.66
N ALA A 7 15.04 -7.56 0.58
CA ALA A 7 13.83 -6.75 0.59
C ALA A 7 12.90 -7.11 -0.58
N VAL A 8 13.44 -7.27 -1.78
CA VAL A 8 12.69 -7.68 -2.97
C VAL A 8 12.12 -9.10 -2.82
N SER A 9 12.92 -10.04 -2.32
CA SER A 9 12.48 -11.43 -2.11
C SER A 9 11.35 -11.50 -1.08
N LEU A 10 11.48 -10.77 0.04
CA LEU A 10 10.43 -10.68 1.05
C LEU A 10 9.17 -10.04 0.49
N ALA A 11 9.28 -8.96 -0.29
CA ALA A 11 8.14 -8.31 -0.91
C ALA A 11 7.35 -9.27 -1.82
N LEU A 12 8.04 -10.05 -2.65
CA LEU A 12 7.45 -11.07 -3.51
C LEU A 12 6.74 -12.19 -2.72
N ILE A 13 7.40 -12.71 -1.68
CA ILE A 13 6.86 -13.78 -0.83
C ILE A 13 5.60 -13.28 -0.09
N ILE A 14 5.70 -12.13 0.57
CA ILE A 14 4.61 -11.58 1.40
C ILE A 14 3.41 -11.19 0.54
N SER A 15 3.63 -10.45 -0.56
CA SER A 15 2.54 -10.06 -1.47
C SER A 15 1.81 -11.28 -2.05
N THR A 16 2.56 -12.30 -2.48
CA THR A 16 1.99 -13.54 -3.01
C THR A 16 1.17 -14.28 -1.95
N PHE A 17 1.68 -14.38 -0.72
CA PHE A 17 0.97 -14.97 0.41
C PHE A 17 -0.32 -14.21 0.74
N VAL A 18 -0.27 -12.88 0.80
CA VAL A 18 -1.43 -12.01 1.03
C VAL A 18 -2.48 -12.21 -0.05
N ILE A 19 -2.08 -12.15 -1.32
CA ILE A 19 -2.98 -12.35 -2.47
C ILE A 19 -3.65 -13.73 -2.40
N TRP A 20 -2.86 -14.78 -2.18
CA TRP A 20 -3.36 -16.14 -2.01
C TRP A 20 -4.38 -16.24 -0.86
N ARG A 21 -4.07 -15.62 0.28
CA ARG A 21 -4.92 -15.65 1.47
C ARG A 21 -6.21 -14.87 1.28
N PHE A 22 -6.17 -13.72 0.63
CA PHE A 22 -7.33 -12.83 0.43
C PHE A 22 -8.23 -13.33 -0.71
N ASN A 23 -7.68 -14.06 -1.68
CA ASN A 23 -8.46 -14.70 -2.76
C ASN A 23 -9.42 -15.80 -2.29
N ARG A 24 -9.29 -16.25 -1.03
CA ARG A 24 -10.27 -17.11 -0.37
C ARG A 24 -11.61 -16.39 -0.12
N PHE A 25 -11.60 -15.06 -0.09
CA PHE A 25 -12.79 -14.24 0.04
C PHE A 25 -13.22 -13.68 -1.31
N LYS A 26 -14.48 -13.25 -1.43
CA LYS A 26 -15.07 -12.73 -2.67
C LYS A 26 -15.75 -11.37 -2.45
N GLY A 27 -15.87 -10.61 -3.53
CA GLY A 27 -16.65 -9.37 -3.58
C GLY A 27 -16.24 -8.37 -2.49
N GLN A 28 -17.23 -7.84 -1.76
CA GLN A 28 -16.98 -6.78 -0.78
C GLN A 28 -16.08 -7.22 0.37
N GLN A 29 -16.16 -8.47 0.80
CA GLN A 29 -15.34 -8.96 1.91
C GLN A 29 -13.85 -8.96 1.54
N GLN A 30 -13.52 -9.37 0.31
CA GLN A 30 -12.15 -9.30 -0.20
C GLN A 30 -11.63 -7.87 -0.24
N MET A 31 -12.44 -6.93 -0.74
CA MET A 31 -12.06 -5.51 -0.81
C MET A 31 -11.86 -4.89 0.58
N ARG A 32 -12.65 -5.29 1.59
CA ARG A 32 -12.45 -4.85 2.98
C ARG A 32 -11.07 -5.26 3.51
N TYR A 33 -10.60 -6.47 3.21
CA TYR A 33 -9.27 -6.92 3.65
C TYR A 33 -8.14 -6.12 2.98
N TYR A 34 -8.23 -5.91 1.67
CA TYR A 34 -7.26 -5.07 0.97
C TYR A 34 -7.29 -3.61 1.44
N ALA A 35 -8.47 -3.07 1.76
CA ALA A 35 -8.61 -1.72 2.29
C ALA A 35 -7.97 -1.58 3.68
N TRP A 36 -8.21 -2.54 4.58
CA TRP A 36 -7.58 -2.51 5.91
C TRP A 36 -6.07 -2.70 5.84
N LEU A 37 -5.58 -3.56 4.94
CA LEU A 37 -4.14 -3.71 4.75
C LEU A 37 -3.50 -2.39 4.27
N LEU A 38 -4.09 -1.70 3.29
CA LEU A 38 -3.60 -0.39 2.84
C LEU A 38 -3.55 0.63 3.99
N ALA A 39 -4.52 0.59 4.92
CA ALA A 39 -4.53 1.46 6.09
C ALA A 39 -3.41 1.16 7.10
N THR A 40 -2.80 -0.02 7.07
CA THR A 40 -1.73 -0.37 8.02
C THR A 40 -0.37 0.23 7.66
N PHE A 41 -0.06 0.43 6.38
CA PHE A 41 1.27 0.91 5.96
C PHE A 41 1.61 2.30 6.51
N PRO A 42 0.72 3.30 6.45
CA PRO A 42 1.04 4.61 7.02
C PRO A 42 1.24 4.58 8.54
N LEU A 43 0.64 3.61 9.25
CA LEU A 43 0.84 3.45 10.69
C LEU A 43 2.25 2.97 11.05
N TYR A 44 2.91 2.20 10.17
CA TYR A 44 4.32 1.84 10.38
C TYR A 44 5.22 3.08 10.26
N TYR A 45 4.94 3.96 9.30
CA TYR A 45 5.66 5.23 9.15
C TYR A 45 5.49 6.13 10.38
N PHE A 46 4.30 6.15 10.98
CA PHE A 46 4.09 6.83 12.28
C PHE A 46 4.95 6.23 13.37
N ALA A 47 4.97 4.89 13.47
CA ALA A 47 5.79 4.21 14.45
C ALA A 47 7.29 4.52 14.27
N PHE A 48 7.79 4.58 13.04
CA PHE A 48 9.17 4.98 12.76
C PHE A 48 9.44 6.44 13.15
N ALA A 49 8.52 7.35 12.81
CA ALA A 49 8.66 8.76 13.15
C ALA A 49 8.67 9.01 14.67
N LEU A 50 7.97 8.19 15.46
CA LEU A 50 7.98 8.28 16.93
C LEU A 50 9.34 7.96 17.57
N PHE A 51 10.24 7.26 16.85
CA PHE A 51 11.61 7.03 17.32
C PHE A 51 12.56 8.21 17.03
N VAL A 52 12.06 9.28 16.39
CA VAL A 52 12.83 10.47 16.05
C VAL A 52 12.47 11.61 17.00
N PRO A 53 13.45 12.35 17.57
CA PRO A 53 13.17 13.47 18.46
C PRO A 53 12.41 14.63 17.79
N ASP A 54 12.55 14.77 16.47
CA ASP A 54 11.89 15.81 15.69
C ASP A 54 10.44 15.42 15.35
N GLY A 55 9.50 16.01 16.09
CA GLY A 55 8.06 15.82 15.86
C GLY A 55 7.56 16.30 14.48
N SER A 56 8.35 17.11 13.75
CA SER A 56 7.97 17.56 12.41
C SER A 56 7.91 16.39 11.41
N VAL A 57 8.68 15.33 11.63
CA VAL A 57 8.67 14.11 10.81
C VAL A 57 7.30 13.43 10.92
N LEU A 58 6.78 13.25 12.13
CA LEU A 58 5.46 12.66 12.35
C LEU A 58 4.35 13.48 11.69
N VAL A 59 4.42 14.81 11.77
CA VAL A 59 3.42 15.69 11.13
C VAL A 59 3.41 15.50 9.62
N LYS A 60 4.58 15.38 8.98
CA LYS A 60 4.70 15.13 7.54
C LYS A 60 4.12 13.76 7.16
N GLU A 61 4.48 12.71 7.90
CA GLU A 61 3.94 11.36 7.67
C GLU A 61 2.41 11.37 7.80
N VAL A 62 1.86 12.00 8.85
CA VAL A 62 0.40 12.13 9.03
C VAL A 62 -0.24 12.88 7.87
N GLY A 63 0.39 13.98 7.41
CA GLY A 63 -0.10 14.77 6.29
C GLY A 63 -0.27 13.94 5.01
N VAL A 64 0.74 13.15 4.65
CA VAL A 64 0.66 12.26 3.47
C VAL A 64 -0.37 11.14 3.69
N SER A 65 -0.43 10.60 4.91
CA SER A 65 -1.30 9.46 5.26
C SER A 65 -2.79 9.76 5.12
N ILE A 66 -3.20 11.03 5.22
CA ILE A 66 -4.59 11.45 5.03
C ILE A 66 -5.13 10.96 3.68
N LEU A 67 -4.34 11.04 2.61
CA LEU A 67 -4.74 10.58 1.29
C LEU A 67 -5.10 9.08 1.32
N PHE A 68 -4.25 8.24 1.90
CA PHE A 68 -4.46 6.80 1.95
C PHE A 68 -5.68 6.44 2.81
N PHE A 69 -5.87 7.10 3.95
CA PHE A 69 -7.07 6.89 4.78
C PHE A 69 -8.36 7.31 4.07
N LEU A 70 -8.33 8.40 3.28
CA LEU A 70 -9.47 8.80 2.45
C LEU A 70 -9.78 7.77 1.37
N LEU A 71 -8.76 7.23 0.68
CA LEU A 71 -8.93 6.17 -0.32
C LEU A 71 -9.51 4.89 0.28
N VAL A 72 -9.02 4.47 1.45
CA VAL A 72 -9.56 3.34 2.22
C VAL A 72 -11.02 3.60 2.59
N ALA A 73 -11.31 4.77 3.15
CA ALA A 73 -12.65 5.14 3.57
C ALA A 73 -13.63 5.18 2.39
N LEU A 74 -13.19 5.61 1.21
CA LEU A 74 -14.00 5.60 -0.01
C LEU A 74 -14.21 4.17 -0.53
N ALA A 75 -13.15 3.36 -0.62
CA ALA A 75 -13.22 1.98 -1.09
C ALA A 75 -14.18 1.11 -0.26
N LEU A 76 -14.26 1.35 1.05
CA LEU A 76 -15.17 0.63 1.95
C LEU A 76 -16.67 0.96 1.72
N ARG A 77 -17.00 2.05 1.02
CA ARG A 77 -18.37 2.54 0.82
C ARG A 77 -18.93 2.30 -0.58
N VAL A 78 -18.12 1.82 -1.51
CA VAL A 78 -18.51 1.63 -2.92
C VAL A 78 -18.62 0.15 -3.28
N LYS A 79 -19.17 -0.12 -4.47
CA LYS A 79 -19.31 -1.49 -5.02
C LYS A 79 -17.92 -2.13 -5.24
N PRO A 80 -17.80 -3.48 -5.16
CA PRO A 80 -16.52 -4.18 -5.22
C PRO A 80 -15.64 -3.83 -6.42
N THR A 81 -16.22 -3.65 -7.61
CA THR A 81 -15.46 -3.31 -8.83
C THR A 81 -14.81 -1.93 -8.72
N LEU A 82 -15.53 -0.93 -8.22
CA LEU A 82 -14.98 0.42 -8.02
C LEU A 82 -14.03 0.45 -6.83
N ALA A 83 -14.32 -0.31 -5.77
CA ALA A 83 -13.40 -0.48 -4.64
C ALA A 83 -12.07 -1.07 -5.09
N ALA A 84 -12.08 -2.08 -5.96
CA ALA A 84 -10.86 -2.68 -6.52
C ALA A 84 -10.04 -1.66 -7.32
N MET A 85 -10.68 -0.81 -8.14
CA MET A 85 -10.01 0.30 -8.85
C MET A 85 -9.37 1.29 -7.88
N ILE A 86 -10.13 1.77 -6.88
CA ILE A 86 -9.64 2.75 -5.90
C ILE A 86 -8.46 2.18 -5.12
N LEU A 87 -8.57 0.92 -4.67
CA LEU A 87 -7.50 0.25 -3.93
C LEU A 87 -6.28 0.03 -4.84
N ALA A 88 -6.46 -0.42 -6.08
CA ALA A 88 -5.35 -0.56 -7.02
C ALA A 88 -4.56 0.75 -7.18
N VAL A 89 -5.26 1.87 -7.38
CA VAL A 89 -4.63 3.20 -7.43
C VAL A 89 -3.97 3.56 -6.10
N GLY A 90 -4.64 3.33 -4.97
CA GLY A 90 -4.08 3.63 -3.64
C GLY A 90 -2.79 2.87 -3.34
N TYR A 91 -2.75 1.58 -3.64
CA TYR A 91 -1.55 0.75 -3.52
C TYR A 91 -0.42 1.23 -4.44
N LEU A 92 -0.71 1.54 -5.71
CA LEU A 92 0.30 2.04 -6.64
C LEU A 92 0.84 3.43 -6.24
N LEU A 93 -0.04 4.30 -5.71
CA LEU A 93 0.38 5.59 -5.16
C LEU A 93 1.26 5.41 -3.92
N HIS A 94 0.94 4.45 -3.04
CA HIS A 94 1.76 4.15 -1.87
C HIS A 94 3.13 3.59 -2.28
N ALA A 95 3.17 2.68 -3.25
CA ALA A 95 4.42 2.20 -3.82
C ALA A 95 5.27 3.34 -4.40
N GLY A 96 4.64 4.29 -5.10
CA GLY A 96 5.31 5.49 -5.58
C GLY A 96 5.84 6.39 -4.46
N TYR A 97 5.06 6.55 -3.38
CA TYR A 97 5.47 7.26 -2.17
C TYR A 97 6.71 6.62 -1.56
N ASP A 98 6.71 5.30 -1.36
CA ASP A 98 7.84 4.58 -0.77
C ASP A 98 9.12 4.74 -1.61
N LEU A 99 9.01 4.58 -2.94
CA LEU A 99 10.16 4.72 -3.84
C LEU A 99 10.70 6.15 -3.94
N SER A 100 9.89 7.14 -3.57
CA SER A 100 10.24 8.57 -3.63
C SER A 100 10.35 9.21 -2.23
N HIS A 101 10.33 8.40 -1.16
CA HIS A 101 10.18 8.88 0.22
C HIS A 101 11.28 9.86 0.60
N ASP A 102 12.53 9.48 0.34
CA ASP A 102 13.71 10.29 0.65
C ASP A 102 13.75 11.63 -0.11
N GLU A 103 13.09 11.72 -1.27
CA GLU A 103 12.99 12.95 -2.05
C GLU A 103 11.92 13.92 -1.50
N LEU A 104 10.94 13.40 -0.75
CA LEU A 104 9.89 14.20 -0.12
C LEU A 104 10.36 14.75 1.23
N PHE A 105 10.86 13.87 2.10
CA PHE A 105 11.51 14.21 3.36
C PHE A 105 12.17 12.98 3.99
N ILE A 106 13.20 13.20 4.81
CA ILE A 106 13.91 12.12 5.48
C ILE A 106 13.21 11.73 6.79
N ASN A 107 12.89 10.44 6.93
CA ASN A 107 12.49 9.83 8.19
C ASN A 107 13.62 8.93 8.73
N PRO A 108 14.49 9.43 9.63
CA PRO A 108 15.66 8.68 10.08
C PRO A 108 15.31 7.48 10.98
N GLY A 109 14.07 7.40 11.49
CA GLY A 109 13.59 6.26 12.28
C GLY A 109 13.24 5.03 11.44
N MET A 110 13.13 5.18 10.12
CA MET A 110 12.78 4.10 9.21
C MET A 110 14.03 3.30 8.77
N PRO A 111 13.98 1.96 8.74
CA PRO A 111 15.05 1.15 8.16
C PRO A 111 15.23 1.43 6.66
N ARG A 112 16.48 1.54 6.18
CA ARG A 112 16.80 1.81 4.76
C ARG A 112 16.20 0.82 3.75
N TRP A 113 15.90 -0.39 4.17
CA TRP A 113 15.31 -1.43 3.31
C TRP A 113 13.79 -1.37 3.25
N TRP A 114 13.15 -0.63 4.17
CA TRP A 114 11.71 -0.60 4.36
C TRP A 114 10.96 -0.07 3.14
N PRO A 115 11.34 1.07 2.52
CA PRO A 115 10.60 1.59 1.38
C PRO A 115 10.60 0.65 0.18
N LEU A 116 11.75 0.03 -0.11
CA LEU A 116 11.83 -0.95 -1.21
C LEU A 116 10.96 -2.18 -0.93
N PHE A 117 10.91 -2.65 0.32
CA PHE A 117 10.06 -3.76 0.72
C PHE A 117 8.57 -3.40 0.64
N CYS A 118 8.15 -2.31 1.29
CA CYS A 118 6.77 -1.86 1.35
C CYS A 118 6.25 -1.53 -0.05
N GLY A 119 7.00 -0.73 -0.80
CA GLY A 119 6.62 -0.37 -2.17
C GLY A 119 6.60 -1.56 -3.12
N GLY A 120 7.43 -2.57 -2.88
CA GLY A 120 7.35 -3.85 -3.60
C GLY A 120 6.06 -4.61 -3.31
N VAL A 121 5.67 -4.73 -2.03
CA VAL A 121 4.41 -5.37 -1.63
C VAL A 121 3.23 -4.64 -2.25
N ASP A 122 3.22 -3.32 -2.13
CA ASP A 122 2.12 -2.48 -2.58
C ASP A 122 2.01 -2.46 -4.10
N GLY A 123 3.14 -2.36 -4.80
CA GLY A 123 3.17 -2.43 -6.26
C GLY A 123 2.57 -3.73 -6.79
N ILE A 124 2.95 -4.88 -6.20
CA ILE A 124 2.43 -6.19 -6.62
C ILE A 124 0.93 -6.31 -6.34
N ILE A 125 0.47 -5.90 -5.15
CA ILE A 125 -0.95 -5.93 -4.80
C ILE A 125 -1.76 -4.98 -5.69
N GLY A 126 -1.27 -3.77 -5.92
CA GLY A 126 -1.90 -2.77 -6.78
C GLY A 126 -2.07 -3.26 -8.22
N LEU A 127 -1.00 -3.82 -8.81
CA LEU A 127 -1.04 -4.44 -10.15
C LEU A 127 -2.00 -5.64 -10.20
N TYR A 128 -2.02 -6.45 -9.15
CA TYR A 128 -2.94 -7.59 -9.06
C TYR A 128 -4.41 -7.16 -9.05
N LEU A 129 -4.77 -6.17 -8.22
CA LEU A 129 -6.13 -5.63 -8.14
C LEU A 129 -6.54 -4.97 -9.45
N LEU A 130 -5.63 -4.23 -10.08
CA LEU A 130 -5.86 -3.62 -11.39
C LEU A 130 -6.17 -4.69 -12.46
N HIS A 131 -5.38 -5.77 -12.49
CA HIS A 131 -5.63 -6.90 -13.38
C HIS A 131 -6.97 -7.61 -13.10
N GLN A 132 -7.40 -7.72 -11.82
CA GLN A 132 -8.73 -8.24 -11.48
C GLN A 132 -9.85 -7.39 -12.08
N VAL A 133 -9.73 -6.06 -12.02
CA VAL A 133 -10.72 -5.15 -12.60
C VAL A 133 -10.86 -5.42 -14.10
N TYR A 134 -9.75 -5.49 -14.84
CA TYR A 134 -9.76 -5.75 -16.29
C TYR A 134 -10.34 -7.10 -16.68
N ARG A 135 -10.24 -8.12 -15.82
CA ARG A 135 -10.83 -9.45 -16.08
C ARG A 135 -12.32 -9.52 -15.76
N THR A 136 -12.85 -8.57 -15.01
CA THR A 136 -14.27 -8.59 -14.63
C THR A 136 -15.10 -8.12 -15.83
N PRO A 137 -16.10 -8.89 -16.30
CA PRO A 137 -16.82 -8.64 -17.55
C PRO A 137 -17.65 -7.34 -17.61
N ALA A 138 -17.63 -6.51 -16.57
CA ALA A 138 -18.25 -5.19 -16.57
C ALA A 138 -17.48 -4.15 -17.42
N CYS A 139 -16.24 -4.44 -17.83
CA CYS A 139 -15.40 -3.56 -18.66
C CYS A 139 -15.01 -4.25 -19.98
N LYS A 140 -15.96 -4.97 -20.59
CA LYS A 140 -15.90 -5.34 -22.01
C LYS A 140 -17.07 -4.66 -22.70
N THR A 141 -16.87 -3.40 -23.07
CA THR A 141 -17.75 -2.65 -23.99
C THR A 141 -16.89 -2.16 -25.12
#